data_AF-E5B155-F1
#
_entry.id   AF-E5B155-F1
#
_cell.length_a   1.000
_cell.length_b   1.000
_cell.length_c   1.000
_cell.angle_alpha   90.00
_cell.angle_beta   90.00
_cell.angle_gamma   90.00
#
_symmetry.space_group_name_H-M   'P 1'
#
loop_
_entity.id
_entity.type
_entity.pdbx_description
1 polymer ?
#
loop_
_entity_poly.entity_id
_entity_poly.type
_entity_poly.pdbx_seq_one_letter_code
_entity_poly.pdbx_strand_id
1 'polypeptide(L)'
;MENKNHIITPYIKKDYSNNSLITNVYIESTSNNTSKGLLGLQPTELSAVTSFITALVSLAIAFHTITKYRKDRQQQQQIELREKKITFANNEKEKIEKFYGPFNSLLEESRIIYSHFALKEKEKLRSEGKYFRALRYLIQSNNNNNNVLDTHDKELLQQIIDISDKITLLIESNSGYVDNPELHTLLGKLIAHYRILKCAARGVLNKDNSELEDIVFPLEINGAIDSEIRKLKVIINFESKKENIIETNKNISFY
;
A
#
# COMPACT_ATOMS: atom_id res chain seq x y z
N MET A 1 -51.80 50.39 -36.40
CA MET A 1 -50.96 50.76 -35.24
C MET A 1 -50.38 49.47 -34.68
N GLU A 2 -49.06 49.39 -34.61
CA GLU A 2 -48.27 48.15 -34.44
C GLU A 2 -48.43 47.52 -33.06
N ASN A 3 -48.60 46.20 -33.05
CA ASN A 3 -48.59 45.35 -31.85
C ASN A 3 -47.13 45.07 -31.47
N LYS A 4 -46.60 45.80 -30.49
CA LYS A 4 -45.27 45.54 -29.93
C LYS A 4 -45.38 44.54 -28.79
N ASN A 5 -45.08 43.27 -29.08
CA ASN A 5 -44.88 42.25 -28.07
C ASN A 5 -43.73 42.67 -27.14
N HIS A 6 -44.02 42.91 -25.87
CA HIS A 6 -43.00 43.13 -24.85
C HIS A 6 -42.35 41.80 -24.47
N ILE A 7 -41.11 41.61 -24.93
CA ILE A 7 -40.30 40.45 -24.61
C ILE A 7 -39.56 40.75 -23.30
N ILE A 8 -39.86 39.98 -22.26
CA ILE A 8 -39.09 39.95 -21.01
C ILE A 8 -37.97 38.95 -21.22
N THR A 9 -36.72 39.43 -21.30
CA THR A 9 -35.56 38.56 -21.51
C THR A 9 -34.78 38.43 -20.20
N PRO A 10 -34.94 37.34 -19.43
CA PRO A 10 -34.05 37.08 -18.31
C PRO A 10 -32.66 36.77 -18.86
N TYR A 11 -31.61 37.34 -18.25
CA TYR A 11 -30.24 36.92 -18.52
C TYR A 11 -29.55 36.49 -17.23
N ILE A 12 -28.73 35.45 -17.34
CA ILE A 12 -28.02 34.84 -16.22
C ILE A 12 -26.57 35.26 -16.31
N LYS A 13 -26.07 35.96 -15.29
CA LYS A 13 -24.65 36.24 -15.15
C LYS A 13 -24.05 35.27 -14.12
N LYS A 14 -23.06 34.48 -14.56
CA LYS A 14 -22.31 33.56 -13.69
C LYS A 14 -20.96 34.22 -13.38
N ASP A 15 -20.77 34.60 -12.13
CA ASP A 15 -19.47 35.09 -11.65
C ASP A 15 -18.81 33.99 -10.80
N TYR A 16 -17.54 33.71 -11.07
CA TYR A 16 -16.74 32.76 -10.29
C TYR A 16 -15.95 33.54 -9.23
N SER A 17 -16.29 33.35 -7.96
CA SER A 17 -15.52 33.86 -6.82
C SER A 17 -15.43 32.78 -5.74
N ASN A 18 -14.20 32.45 -5.33
CA ASN A 18 -13.87 31.58 -4.21
C ASN A 18 -14.62 30.23 -4.16
N ASN A 19 -14.42 29.37 -5.15
CA ASN A 19 -14.87 27.96 -5.17
C ASN A 19 -16.37 27.71 -4.89
N SER A 20 -17.22 28.73 -5.00
CA SER A 20 -18.67 28.61 -4.89
C SER A 20 -19.36 29.27 -6.07
N LEU A 21 -20.30 28.56 -6.68
CA LEU A 21 -21.03 29.01 -7.87
C LEU A 21 -22.22 29.87 -7.41
N ILE A 22 -22.02 31.19 -7.36
CA ILE A 22 -23.08 32.14 -7.00
C ILE A 22 -23.81 32.53 -8.29
N THR A 23 -25.09 32.16 -8.39
CA THR A 23 -25.93 32.55 -9.53
C THR A 23 -26.82 33.71 -9.08
N ASN A 24 -26.50 34.92 -9.53
CA ASN A 24 -27.30 36.11 -9.26
C ASN A 24 -28.27 36.34 -10.42
N VAL A 25 -29.58 36.30 -10.13
CA VAL A 25 -30.63 36.58 -11.12
C VAL A 25 -31.03 38.04 -10.97
N TYR A 26 -30.81 38.83 -12.02
CA TYR A 26 -31.19 40.24 -12.06
C TYR A 26 -32.44 40.41 -12.94
N ILE A 27 -33.45 41.10 -12.42
CA ILE A 27 -34.66 41.47 -13.16
C ILE A 27 -34.68 42.99 -13.20
N GLU A 28 -34.42 43.57 -14.37
CA GLU A 28 -34.47 45.01 -14.56
C GLU A 28 -35.91 45.42 -14.92
N SER A 29 -36.55 46.19 -14.04
CA SER A 29 -37.92 46.68 -14.26
C SER A 29 -37.85 48.10 -14.83
N THR A 30 -38.10 48.23 -16.13
CA THR A 30 -38.32 49.55 -16.75
C THR A 30 -39.68 50.10 -16.33
N SER A 31 -39.67 50.93 -15.29
CA SER A 31 -40.81 51.77 -14.93
C SER A 31 -41.06 52.78 -16.04
N ASN A 32 -42.24 52.75 -16.66
CA ASN A 32 -42.98 53.97 -17.01
C ASN A 32 -44.44 53.67 -17.40
N ASN A 33 -45.31 54.48 -16.80
CA ASN A 33 -46.70 54.78 -17.13
C ASN A 33 -47.79 53.72 -16.88
N THR A 34 -48.68 54.14 -15.98
CA THR A 34 -50.08 53.76 -15.77
C THR A 34 -50.73 53.02 -16.95
N SER A 35 -50.80 51.71 -16.84
CA SER A 35 -51.74 50.91 -17.60
C SER A 35 -52.26 49.76 -16.72
N LYS A 36 -53.52 49.41 -16.94
CA LYS A 36 -54.30 48.41 -16.20
C LYS A 36 -53.44 47.17 -15.91
N GLY A 37 -53.44 46.74 -14.65
CA GLY A 37 -52.67 45.60 -14.20
C GLY A 37 -52.86 44.39 -15.10
N LEU A 38 -51.75 43.73 -15.43
CA LEU A 38 -51.78 42.41 -16.04
C LEU A 38 -52.61 41.50 -15.13
N LEU A 39 -53.71 40.94 -15.66
CA LEU A 39 -54.73 40.16 -14.93
C LEU A 39 -55.66 40.95 -13.97
N GLY A 40 -55.69 42.28 -14.02
CA GLY A 40 -56.66 43.10 -13.27
C GLY A 40 -56.31 43.39 -11.80
N LEU A 41 -55.07 43.10 -11.37
CA LEU A 41 -54.59 43.34 -10.01
C LEU A 41 -53.92 44.72 -9.86
N GLN A 42 -54.03 45.35 -8.67
CA GLN A 42 -53.35 46.63 -8.40
C GLN A 42 -51.82 46.45 -8.31
N PRO A 43 -51.00 47.49 -8.58
CA PRO A 43 -49.52 47.38 -8.62
C PRO A 43 -48.90 46.85 -7.31
N THR A 44 -49.51 47.18 -6.17
CA THR A 44 -49.12 46.69 -4.83
C THR A 44 -49.42 45.19 -4.66
N GLU A 45 -50.52 44.70 -5.21
CA GLU A 45 -50.90 43.28 -5.19
C GLU A 45 -50.01 42.45 -6.12
N LEU A 46 -49.63 43.00 -7.28
CA LEU A 46 -48.72 42.35 -8.22
C LEU A 46 -47.29 42.20 -7.64
N SER A 47 -46.82 43.21 -6.91
CA SER A 47 -45.55 43.16 -6.17
C SER A 47 -45.58 42.10 -5.06
N ALA A 48 -46.68 42.02 -4.31
CA ALA A 48 -46.86 40.99 -3.30
C ALA A 48 -46.84 39.57 -3.92
N VAL A 49 -47.62 39.32 -4.98
CA VAL A 49 -47.67 38.01 -5.66
C VAL A 49 -46.31 37.61 -6.24
N THR A 50 -45.58 38.53 -6.86
CA THR A 50 -44.23 38.26 -7.39
C THR A 50 -43.21 37.96 -6.29
N SER A 51 -43.29 38.62 -5.13
CA SER A 51 -42.44 38.33 -3.98
C SER A 51 -42.67 36.92 -3.41
N PHE A 52 -43.93 36.46 -3.33
CA PHE A 52 -44.26 35.10 -2.92
C PHE A 52 -43.75 34.05 -3.90
N ILE A 53 -43.92 34.27 -5.20
CA ILE A 53 -43.40 33.36 -6.23
C ILE A 53 -41.87 33.28 -6.16
N THR A 54 -41.19 34.41 -6.00
CA THR A 54 -39.73 34.47 -5.88
C THR A 54 -39.24 33.76 -4.61
N ALA A 55 -39.97 33.89 -3.50
CA ALA A 55 -39.69 33.17 -2.25
C ALA A 55 -39.88 31.65 -2.40
N LEU A 56 -40.91 31.19 -3.12
CA LEU A 56 -41.14 29.76 -3.37
C LEU A 56 -40.09 29.15 -4.30
N VAL A 57 -39.71 29.86 -5.37
CA VAL A 57 -38.66 29.40 -6.29
C VAL A 57 -37.31 29.33 -5.58
N SER A 58 -36.96 30.34 -4.77
CA SER A 58 -35.70 30.32 -4.01
C SER A 58 -35.67 29.20 -2.96
N LEU A 59 -36.80 28.91 -2.31
CA LEU A 59 -36.94 27.77 -1.39
C LEU A 59 -36.79 26.42 -2.11
N ALA A 60 -37.40 26.27 -3.28
CA ALA A 60 -37.29 25.05 -4.09
C ALA A 60 -35.84 24.81 -4.56
N ILE A 61 -35.16 25.87 -5.00
CA ILE A 61 -33.74 25.82 -5.35
C ILE A 61 -32.93 25.42 -4.12
N ALA A 62 -33.10 26.08 -2.97
CA ALA A 62 -32.38 25.75 -1.74
C ALA A 62 -32.58 24.29 -1.32
N PHE A 63 -33.81 23.76 -1.40
CA PHE A 63 -34.10 22.36 -1.09
C PHE A 63 -33.42 21.39 -2.08
N HIS A 64 -33.42 21.73 -3.37
CA HIS A 64 -32.70 20.96 -4.39
C HIS A 64 -31.18 20.97 -4.15
N THR A 65 -30.60 22.12 -3.79
CA THR A 65 -29.17 22.24 -3.49
C THR A 65 -28.79 21.44 -2.24
N ILE A 66 -29.61 21.47 -1.19
CA ILE A 66 -29.38 20.70 0.05
C ILE A 66 -29.45 19.20 -0.22
N THR A 67 -30.43 18.74 -0.99
CA THR A 67 -30.57 17.31 -1.32
C THR A 67 -29.42 16.82 -2.21
N LYS A 68 -29.02 17.61 -3.22
CA LYS A 68 -27.84 17.34 -4.03
C LYS A 68 -26.56 17.29 -3.19
N TYR A 69 -26.34 18.30 -2.33
CA TYR A 69 -25.15 18.36 -1.47
C TYR A 69 -25.05 17.15 -0.52
N ARG A 70 -26.17 16.70 0.05
CA ARG A 70 -26.21 15.48 0.88
C ARG A 70 -25.80 14.24 0.07
N LYS A 71 -26.30 14.11 -1.16
CA LYS A 71 -25.95 12.99 -2.06
C LYS A 71 -24.47 13.03 -2.46
N ASP A 72 -23.96 14.21 -2.83
CA ASP A 72 -22.56 14.40 -3.21
C ASP A 72 -21.62 14.11 -2.03
N ARG A 73 -21.98 14.50 -0.80
CA ARG A 73 -21.21 14.18 0.41
C ARG A 73 -21.14 12.67 0.67
N GLN A 74 -22.24 11.95 0.47
CA GLN A 74 -22.25 10.48 0.59
C GLN A 74 -21.38 9.82 -0.48
N GLN A 75 -21.42 10.34 -1.71
CA GLN A 75 -20.55 9.84 -2.79
C GLN A 75 -19.07 10.10 -2.50
N GLN A 76 -18.72 11.30 -2.02
CA GLN A 76 -17.35 11.63 -1.62
C GLN A 76 -16.84 10.72 -0.51
N GLN A 77 -17.65 10.44 0.50
CA GLN A 77 -17.29 9.48 1.56
C GLN A 77 -17.03 8.07 1.01
N GLN A 78 -17.83 7.62 0.05
CA GLN A 78 -17.60 6.31 -0.58
C GLN A 78 -16.33 6.28 -1.45
N ILE A 79 -16.03 7.38 -2.15
CA ILE A 79 -14.78 7.51 -2.92
C ILE A 79 -13.58 7.48 -1.97
N GLU A 80 -13.60 8.26 -0.89
CA GLU A 80 -12.50 8.32 0.08
C GLU A 80 -12.26 6.94 0.75
N LEU A 81 -13.34 6.24 1.12
CA LEU A 81 -13.24 4.88 1.65
C LEU A 81 -12.68 3.89 0.63
N ARG A 82 -12.99 4.06 -0.65
CA ARG A 82 -12.42 3.25 -1.73
C ARG A 82 -10.94 3.53 -1.92
N GLU A 83 -10.56 4.81 -1.99
CA GLU A 83 -9.16 5.23 -2.12
C GLU A 83 -8.31 4.73 -0.96
N LYS A 84 -8.81 4.83 0.29
CA LYS A 84 -8.13 4.29 1.47
C LYS A 84 -7.85 2.79 1.35
N LYS A 85 -8.80 2.01 0.81
CA LYS A 85 -8.63 0.56 0.61
C LYS A 85 -7.65 0.23 -0.49
N ILE A 86 -7.70 0.96 -1.61
CA ILE A 86 -6.74 0.80 -2.71
C ILE A 86 -5.33 1.10 -2.20
N THR A 87 -5.15 2.22 -1.51
CA THR A 87 -3.87 2.60 -0.92
C THR A 87 -3.39 1.54 0.07
N PHE A 88 -4.29 1.02 0.92
CA PHE A 88 -3.95 -0.05 1.85
C PHE A 88 -3.47 -1.33 1.12
N ALA A 89 -4.22 -1.82 0.14
CA ALA A 89 -3.84 -2.99 -0.65
C ALA A 89 -2.52 -2.78 -1.40
N ASN A 90 -2.29 -1.59 -1.94
CA ASN A 90 -1.04 -1.22 -2.60
C ASN A 90 0.15 -1.20 -1.62
N ASN A 91 -0.04 -0.70 -0.39
CA ASN A 91 1.00 -0.73 0.64
C ASN A 91 1.36 -2.18 1.02
N GLU A 92 0.37 -3.07 1.16
CA GLU A 92 0.64 -4.49 1.45
C GLU A 92 1.33 -5.20 0.28
N LYS A 93 1.00 -4.83 -0.97
CA LYS A 93 1.69 -5.31 -2.17
C LYS A 93 3.15 -4.85 -2.19
N GLU A 94 3.39 -3.59 -1.85
CA GLU A 94 4.73 -3.00 -1.78
C GLU A 94 5.62 -3.76 -0.79
N LYS A 95 5.08 -4.18 0.38
CA LYS A 95 5.82 -5.02 1.33
C LYS A 95 6.30 -6.33 0.69
N ILE A 96 5.47 -7.00 -0.10
CA ILE A 96 5.85 -8.22 -0.82
C ILE A 96 6.94 -7.92 -1.84
N GLU A 97 6.75 -6.90 -2.66
CA GLU A 97 7.64 -6.59 -3.79
C GLU A 97 9.01 -6.10 -3.33
N LYS A 98 9.06 -5.28 -2.27
CA LYS A 98 10.30 -4.65 -1.80
C LYS A 98 11.03 -5.43 -0.73
N PHE A 99 10.34 -6.29 0.03
CA PHE A 99 10.95 -7.01 1.13
C PHE A 99 10.73 -8.53 1.06
N TYR A 100 9.50 -9.00 1.31
CA TYR A 100 9.28 -10.43 1.55
C TYR A 100 9.59 -11.31 0.33
N GLY A 101 9.29 -10.85 -0.88
CA GLY A 101 9.58 -11.56 -2.13
C GLY A 101 11.08 -11.72 -2.37
N PRO A 102 11.85 -10.61 -2.47
CA PRO A 102 13.30 -10.67 -2.60
C PRO A 102 13.97 -11.46 -1.47
N PHE A 103 13.50 -11.28 -0.22
CA PHE A 103 14.02 -11.99 0.95
C PHE A 103 13.85 -13.50 0.82
N ASN A 104 12.66 -13.95 0.45
CA ASN A 104 12.37 -15.37 0.27
C ASN A 104 13.21 -15.97 -0.87
N SER A 105 13.37 -15.25 -1.98
CA SER A 105 14.20 -15.70 -3.10
C SER A 105 15.66 -15.88 -2.68
N LEU A 106 16.22 -14.93 -1.94
CA LEU A 106 17.61 -15.00 -1.46
C LEU A 106 17.80 -16.12 -0.43
N LEU A 107 16.82 -16.35 0.45
CA LEU A 107 16.86 -17.47 1.39
C LEU A 107 16.87 -18.82 0.67
N GLU A 108 16.03 -18.98 -0.37
CA GLU A 108 16.01 -20.20 -1.16
C GLU A 108 17.32 -20.40 -1.94
N GLU A 109 17.87 -19.35 -2.53
CA GLU A 109 19.19 -19.38 -3.18
C GLU A 109 20.28 -19.82 -2.18
N SER A 110 20.32 -19.19 -0.99
CA SER A 110 21.25 -19.54 0.08
C SER A 110 21.11 -21.00 0.51
N ARG A 111 19.88 -21.49 0.67
CA ARG A 111 19.57 -22.89 1.04
C ARG A 111 20.10 -23.87 0.00
N ILE A 112 19.88 -23.60 -1.28
CA ILE A 112 20.33 -24.44 -2.38
C ILE A 112 21.86 -24.51 -2.41
N ILE A 113 22.56 -23.37 -2.38
CA ILE A 113 24.03 -23.35 -2.39
C ILE A 113 24.59 -24.04 -1.15
N TYR A 114 24.03 -23.74 0.04
CA TYR A 114 24.43 -24.39 1.27
C TYR A 114 24.27 -25.92 1.21
N SER A 115 23.27 -26.44 0.50
CA SER A 115 23.08 -27.88 0.36
C SER A 115 24.29 -28.57 -0.30
N HIS A 116 24.96 -27.88 -1.23
CA HIS A 116 26.14 -28.36 -1.96
C HIS A 116 27.48 -28.07 -1.28
N PHE A 117 27.50 -27.20 -0.26
CA PHE A 117 28.72 -26.88 0.48
C PHE A 117 29.19 -28.05 1.37
N ALA A 118 30.47 -28.38 1.34
CA ALA A 118 31.13 -29.35 2.24
C ALA A 118 30.47 -30.75 2.24
N LEU A 119 30.06 -31.24 1.07
CA LEU A 119 29.35 -32.53 0.94
C LEU A 119 30.12 -33.70 1.56
N LYS A 120 31.44 -33.78 1.31
CA LYS A 120 32.29 -34.86 1.85
C LYS A 120 32.27 -34.90 3.38
N GLU A 121 32.36 -33.73 4.02
CA GLU A 121 32.33 -33.64 5.48
C GLU A 121 30.93 -33.92 6.03
N LYS A 122 29.88 -33.46 5.35
CA LYS A 122 28.49 -33.80 5.70
C LYS A 122 28.24 -35.30 5.66
N GLU A 123 28.72 -35.98 4.62
CA GLU A 123 28.58 -37.44 4.46
C GLU A 123 29.33 -38.19 5.55
N LYS A 124 30.56 -37.76 5.86
CA LYS A 124 31.38 -38.32 6.94
C LYS A 124 30.71 -38.14 8.32
N LEU A 125 30.24 -36.94 8.66
CA LEU A 125 29.55 -36.73 9.93
C LEU A 125 28.24 -37.52 10.00
N ARG A 126 27.52 -37.65 8.88
CA ARG A 126 26.29 -38.45 8.82
C ARG A 126 26.55 -39.93 9.09
N SER A 127 27.65 -40.51 8.58
CA SER A 127 28.00 -41.91 8.89
C SER A 127 28.40 -42.11 10.36
N GLU A 128 28.89 -41.06 11.02
CA GLU A 128 29.16 -41.03 12.46
C GLU A 128 27.93 -40.69 13.33
N GLY A 129 26.74 -40.50 12.73
CA GLY A 129 25.53 -40.11 13.44
C GLY A 129 25.54 -38.66 13.97
N LYS A 130 26.41 -37.80 13.42
CA LYS A 130 26.57 -36.39 13.79
C LYS A 130 25.99 -35.46 12.73
N TYR A 131 25.70 -34.23 13.13
CA TYR A 131 25.22 -33.18 12.24
C TYR A 131 26.35 -32.23 11.84
N PHE A 132 26.34 -31.83 10.58
CA PHE A 132 27.25 -30.79 10.08
C PHE A 132 26.83 -29.41 10.58
N ARG A 133 27.79 -28.68 11.15
CA ARG A 133 27.63 -27.28 11.54
C ARG A 133 28.72 -26.45 10.87
N ALA A 134 28.33 -25.62 9.91
CA ALA A 134 29.29 -24.84 9.11
C ALA A 134 30.18 -23.95 9.98
N LEU A 135 29.62 -23.23 10.96
CA LEU A 135 30.40 -22.37 11.85
C LEU A 135 31.50 -23.16 12.60
N ARG A 136 31.13 -24.32 13.18
CA ARG A 136 32.08 -25.20 13.88
C ARG A 136 33.15 -25.73 12.94
N TYR A 137 32.76 -26.15 11.74
CA TYR A 137 33.66 -26.65 10.71
C TYR A 137 34.70 -25.59 10.31
N LEU A 138 34.27 -24.34 10.07
CA LEU A 138 35.15 -23.23 9.69
C LEU A 138 36.13 -22.85 10.81
N ILE A 139 35.65 -22.76 12.06
CA ILE A 139 36.49 -22.47 13.23
C ILE A 139 37.57 -23.55 13.40
N GLN A 140 37.19 -24.83 13.32
CA GLN A 140 38.14 -25.94 13.47
C GLN A 140 39.14 -25.99 12.32
N SER A 141 38.71 -25.76 11.07
CA SER A 141 39.59 -25.76 9.91
C SER A 141 40.65 -24.64 10.00
N ASN A 142 40.26 -23.43 10.36
CA ASN A 142 41.18 -22.30 10.45
C ASN A 142 42.21 -22.46 11.58
N ASN A 143 41.80 -23.09 12.68
CA ASN A 143 42.64 -23.26 13.87
C ASN A 143 43.74 -24.32 13.74
N ASN A 144 43.56 -25.26 12.80
CA ASN A 144 44.46 -26.41 12.62
C ASN A 144 45.52 -26.18 11.54
N ASN A 145 45.64 -24.97 10.96
CA ASN A 145 46.52 -24.61 9.83
C ASN A 145 46.40 -25.52 8.59
N ASN A 146 45.45 -26.44 8.60
CA ASN A 146 45.04 -27.27 7.49
C ASN A 146 43.86 -26.53 6.87
N ASN A 147 44.09 -25.68 5.87
CA ASN A 147 43.00 -25.02 5.17
C ASN A 147 42.26 -26.07 4.32
N VAL A 148 41.34 -26.83 4.94
CA VAL A 148 40.75 -28.09 4.41
C VAL A 148 39.68 -27.85 3.34
N LEU A 149 39.22 -26.60 3.18
CA LEU A 149 38.28 -26.29 2.10
C LEU A 149 38.98 -26.40 0.74
N ASP A 150 38.46 -27.30 -0.09
CA ASP A 150 38.87 -27.37 -1.49
C ASP A 150 38.41 -26.11 -2.26
N THR A 151 38.93 -25.91 -3.47
CA THR A 151 38.63 -24.71 -4.26
C THR A 151 37.13 -24.57 -4.54
N HIS A 152 36.42 -25.69 -4.69
CA HIS A 152 34.98 -25.69 -4.95
C HIS A 152 34.20 -25.23 -3.71
N ASP A 153 34.50 -25.81 -2.55
CA ASP A 153 33.84 -25.42 -1.30
C ASP A 153 34.19 -23.98 -0.87
N LYS A 154 35.38 -23.48 -1.20
CA LYS A 154 35.74 -22.06 -1.01
C LYS A 154 34.84 -21.13 -1.83
N GLU A 155 34.60 -21.48 -3.09
CA GLU A 155 33.74 -20.71 -3.97
C GLU A 155 32.28 -20.72 -3.49
N LEU A 156 31.76 -21.90 -3.09
CA LEU A 156 30.42 -22.00 -2.52
C LEU A 156 30.30 -21.21 -1.21
N LEU A 157 31.32 -21.25 -0.35
CA LEU A 157 31.34 -20.44 0.87
C LEU A 157 31.29 -18.95 0.55
N GLN A 158 32.04 -18.48 -0.44
CA GLN A 158 32.02 -17.08 -0.85
C GLN A 158 30.63 -16.66 -1.32
N GLN A 159 29.97 -17.48 -2.16
CA GLN A 159 28.60 -17.20 -2.61
C GLN A 159 27.59 -17.18 -1.46
N ILE A 160 27.72 -18.09 -0.48
CA ILE A 160 26.90 -18.06 0.74
C ILE A 160 27.08 -16.73 1.49
N ILE A 161 28.32 -16.27 1.65
CA ILE A 161 28.62 -14.98 2.30
C ILE A 161 28.04 -13.81 1.51
N ASP A 162 28.17 -13.81 0.18
CA ASP A 162 27.65 -12.72 -0.67
C ASP A 162 26.12 -12.63 -0.59
N ILE A 163 25.42 -13.77 -0.58
CA ILE A 163 23.96 -13.80 -0.38
C ILE A 163 23.60 -13.35 1.04
N SER A 164 24.36 -13.78 2.04
CA SER A 164 24.15 -13.37 3.44
C SER A 164 24.25 -11.84 3.60
N ASP A 165 25.18 -11.20 2.88
CA ASP A 165 25.33 -9.74 2.83
C ASP A 165 24.12 -9.08 2.15
N LYS A 166 23.64 -9.62 1.02
CA LYS A 166 22.42 -9.13 0.36
C LYS A 166 21.20 -9.22 1.27
N ILE A 167 21.04 -10.34 1.98
CA ILE A 167 19.94 -10.53 2.93
C ILE A 167 20.05 -9.52 4.08
N THR A 168 21.25 -9.35 4.64
CA THR A 168 21.49 -8.39 5.73
C THR A 168 21.14 -6.97 5.29
N LEU A 169 21.63 -6.55 4.12
CA LEU A 169 21.32 -5.24 3.54
C LEU A 169 19.82 -5.06 3.32
N LEU A 170 19.14 -6.10 2.82
CA LEU A 170 17.70 -6.08 2.57
C LEU A 170 16.91 -5.87 3.87
N ILE A 171 17.26 -6.58 4.94
CA ILE A 171 16.65 -6.39 6.27
C ILE A 171 16.90 -4.97 6.79
N GLU A 172 18.16 -4.52 6.77
CA GLU A 172 18.52 -3.22 7.35
C GLU A 172 17.83 -2.07 6.59
N SER A 173 17.79 -2.14 5.26
CA SER A 173 17.20 -1.10 4.41
C SER A 173 15.66 -1.08 4.40
N ASN A 174 15.02 -2.22 4.74
CA ASN A 174 13.58 -2.40 4.58
C ASN A 174 12.88 -2.90 5.86
N SER A 175 13.53 -2.74 7.02
CA SER A 175 12.99 -3.13 8.33
C SER A 175 11.61 -2.52 8.63
N GLY A 176 11.31 -1.36 8.05
CA GLY A 176 9.99 -0.70 8.17
C GLY A 176 8.82 -1.46 7.53
N TYR A 177 9.05 -2.47 6.69
CA TYR A 177 8.00 -3.33 6.13
C TYR A 177 7.65 -4.54 7.03
N VAL A 178 8.31 -4.67 8.18
CA VAL A 178 8.08 -5.76 9.14
C VAL A 178 7.25 -5.24 10.32
N ASP A 179 5.98 -5.63 10.37
CA ASP A 179 5.07 -5.22 11.44
C ASP A 179 5.13 -6.16 12.66
N ASN A 180 5.54 -7.42 12.45
CA ASN A 180 5.51 -8.47 13.47
C ASN A 180 6.76 -8.42 14.38
N PRO A 181 6.63 -8.14 15.70
CA PRO A 181 7.76 -8.07 16.63
C PRO A 181 8.55 -9.39 16.77
N GLU A 182 7.87 -10.54 16.64
CA GLU A 182 8.54 -11.85 16.72
C GLU A 182 9.44 -12.08 15.51
N LEU A 183 8.99 -11.62 14.32
CA LEU A 183 9.79 -11.69 13.11
C LEU A 183 11.04 -10.80 13.21
N HIS A 184 10.94 -9.62 13.82
CA HIS A 184 12.13 -8.78 14.11
C HIS A 184 13.19 -9.53 14.92
N THR A 185 12.76 -10.31 15.91
CA THR A 185 13.68 -11.12 16.73
C THR A 185 14.36 -12.21 15.89
N LEU A 186 13.61 -12.89 15.03
CA LEU A 186 14.15 -13.91 14.12
C LEU A 186 15.14 -13.31 13.11
N LEU A 187 14.81 -12.16 12.53
CA LEU A 187 15.68 -11.43 11.61
C LEU A 187 16.99 -10.98 12.30
N GLY A 188 16.90 -10.52 13.56
CA GLY A 188 18.08 -10.20 14.35
C GLY A 188 18.99 -11.41 14.59
N LYS A 189 18.43 -12.56 14.94
CA LYS A 189 19.18 -13.83 15.08
C LYS A 189 19.83 -14.25 13.75
N LEU A 190 19.12 -14.10 12.64
CA LEU A 190 19.64 -14.42 11.31
C LEU A 190 20.84 -13.54 10.94
N ILE A 191 20.72 -12.21 11.14
CA ILE A 191 21.83 -11.27 10.88
C ILE A 191 23.03 -11.61 11.77
N ALA A 192 22.82 -11.90 13.05
CA ALA A 192 23.90 -12.30 13.95
C ALA A 192 24.61 -13.56 13.45
N HIS A 193 23.85 -14.58 13.04
CA HIS A 193 24.40 -15.80 12.45
C HIS A 193 25.24 -15.51 11.20
N TYR A 194 24.74 -14.71 10.26
CA TYR A 194 25.46 -14.35 9.04
C TYR A 194 26.76 -13.58 9.31
N ARG A 195 26.72 -12.59 10.21
CA ARG A 195 27.91 -11.81 10.58
C ARG A 195 28.99 -12.69 11.19
N ILE A 196 28.60 -13.63 12.06
CA ILE A 196 29.56 -14.56 12.68
C ILE A 196 30.08 -15.58 11.69
N LEU A 197 29.23 -16.12 10.81
CA LEU A 197 29.67 -17.00 9.73
C LEU A 197 30.71 -16.31 8.84
N LYS A 198 30.50 -15.03 8.53
CA LYS A 198 31.46 -14.20 7.77
C LYS A 198 32.79 -14.03 8.52
N CYS A 199 32.75 -13.79 9.82
CA CYS A 199 33.97 -13.73 10.64
C CYS A 199 34.70 -15.08 10.66
N ALA A 200 33.96 -16.19 10.76
CA ALA A 200 34.52 -17.54 10.71
C ALA A 200 35.17 -17.82 9.35
N ALA A 201 34.53 -17.45 8.24
CA ALA A 201 35.06 -17.61 6.90
C ALA A 201 36.37 -16.82 6.70
N ARG A 202 36.49 -15.63 7.31
CA ARG A 202 37.71 -14.81 7.30
C ARG A 202 38.83 -15.33 8.22
N GLY A 203 38.54 -16.28 9.11
CA GLY A 203 39.51 -16.79 10.08
C GLY A 203 39.88 -15.81 11.18
N VAL A 204 39.02 -14.83 11.48
CA VAL A 204 39.28 -13.81 12.53
C VAL A 204 38.69 -14.18 13.89
N LEU A 205 38.05 -15.34 14.02
CA LEU A 205 37.51 -15.83 15.28
C LEU A 205 38.59 -16.56 16.08
N ASN A 206 38.56 -16.42 17.42
CA ASN A 206 39.54 -17.02 18.33
C ASN A 206 39.37 -18.55 18.43
N LYS A 207 40.29 -19.23 19.13
CA LYS A 207 40.20 -20.69 19.37
C LYS A 207 39.10 -21.09 20.35
N ASP A 208 38.81 -20.24 21.32
CA ASP A 208 37.83 -20.50 22.37
C ASP A 208 36.51 -19.79 22.04
N ASN A 209 35.62 -20.51 21.35
CA ASN A 209 34.35 -19.96 20.83
C ASN A 209 33.13 -20.75 21.35
N SER A 210 33.23 -21.31 22.56
CA SER A 210 32.11 -22.02 23.20
C SER A 210 30.85 -21.15 23.26
N GLU A 211 31.01 -19.85 23.48
CA GLU A 211 29.94 -18.84 23.49
C GLU A 211 29.26 -18.64 22.12
N LEU A 212 29.91 -19.00 21.01
CA LEU A 212 29.33 -18.89 19.67
C LEU A 212 28.53 -20.13 19.26
N GLU A 213 28.55 -21.21 20.06
CA GLU A 213 27.81 -22.43 19.75
C GLU A 213 26.29 -22.24 19.76
N ASP A 214 25.80 -21.25 20.52
CA ASP A 214 24.38 -20.90 20.61
C ASP A 214 23.89 -20.08 19.40
N ILE A 215 24.82 -19.58 18.56
CA ILE A 215 24.49 -18.74 17.41
C ILE A 215 24.26 -19.61 16.18
N VAL A 216 23.02 -20.10 16.12
CA VAL A 216 22.53 -21.00 15.06
C VAL A 216 21.65 -20.27 14.06
N PHE A 217 21.58 -20.82 12.85
CA PHE A 217 20.63 -20.37 11.84
C PHE A 217 19.20 -20.59 12.37
N PRO A 218 18.31 -19.57 12.38
CA PRO A 218 16.94 -19.72 12.86
C PRO A 218 16.12 -20.57 11.87
N LEU A 219 15.76 -21.79 12.25
CA LEU A 219 15.07 -22.75 11.37
C LEU A 219 13.64 -22.30 11.02
N GLU A 220 13.06 -21.44 11.85
CA GLU A 220 11.69 -20.94 11.71
C GLU A 220 11.57 -19.84 10.66
N ILE A 221 12.67 -19.25 10.19
CA ILE A 221 12.63 -18.04 9.37
C ILE A 221 11.86 -18.22 8.07
N ASN A 222 12.09 -19.32 7.34
CA ASN A 222 11.39 -19.59 6.08
C ASN A 222 9.87 -19.70 6.32
N GLY A 223 9.47 -20.43 7.36
CA GLY A 223 8.07 -20.60 7.73
C GLY A 223 7.40 -19.28 8.14
N ALA A 224 8.12 -18.43 8.87
CA ALA A 224 7.65 -17.11 9.28
C ALA A 224 7.43 -16.17 8.08
N ILE A 225 8.39 -16.13 7.14
CA ILE A 225 8.29 -15.33 5.92
C ILE A 225 7.15 -15.80 5.03
N ASP A 226 7.04 -17.10 4.80
CA ASP A 226 5.93 -17.67 4.03
C ASP A 226 4.57 -17.37 4.65
N SER A 227 4.50 -17.36 5.98
CA SER A 227 3.28 -17.01 6.71
C SER A 227 2.88 -15.56 6.47
N GLU A 228 3.82 -14.61 6.58
CA GLU A 228 3.55 -13.20 6.29
C GLU A 228 3.19 -12.99 4.82
N ILE A 229 3.89 -13.63 3.87
CA ILE A 229 3.53 -13.58 2.44
C ILE A 229 2.10 -14.06 2.21
N ARG A 230 1.69 -15.17 2.82
CA ARG A 230 0.31 -15.68 2.71
C ARG A 230 -0.70 -14.70 3.27
N LYS A 231 -0.44 -14.13 4.45
CA LYS A 231 -1.29 -13.13 5.10
C LYS A 231 -1.47 -11.89 4.21
N LEU A 232 -0.38 -11.34 3.67
CA LEU A 232 -0.40 -10.20 2.77
C LEU A 232 -1.19 -10.50 1.48
N LYS A 233 -0.99 -11.68 0.88
CA LYS A 233 -1.74 -12.11 -0.31
C LYS A 233 -3.25 -12.23 -0.05
N VAL A 234 -3.65 -12.71 1.13
CA VAL A 234 -5.08 -12.76 1.51
C VAL A 234 -5.68 -11.36 1.55
N ILE A 235 -4.98 -10.40 2.14
CA ILE A 235 -5.42 -8.99 2.20
C ILE A 235 -5.57 -8.40 0.80
N ILE A 236 -4.54 -8.56 -0.05
CA ILE A 236 -4.53 -8.04 -1.42
C ILE A 236 -5.66 -8.65 -2.26
N ASN A 237 -5.87 -9.97 -2.17
CA ASN A 237 -6.89 -10.68 -2.95
C ASN A 237 -8.31 -10.35 -2.50
N PHE A 238 -8.52 -10.13 -1.20
CA PHE A 238 -9.83 -9.73 -0.68
C PHE A 238 -10.27 -8.39 -1.27
N GLU A 239 -9.35 -7.41 -1.34
CA GLU A 239 -9.66 -6.10 -1.90
C GLU A 239 -9.81 -6.17 -3.43
N SER A 240 -8.94 -6.88 -4.15
CA SER A 240 -9.03 -6.97 -5.63
C SER A 240 -10.30 -7.68 -6.12
N LYS A 241 -10.78 -8.70 -5.40
CA LYS A 241 -12.04 -9.40 -5.74
C LYS A 241 -13.26 -8.49 -5.55
N LYS A 242 -13.23 -7.63 -4.53
CA LYS A 242 -14.31 -6.67 -4.25
C LYS A 242 -14.41 -5.59 -5.32
N GLU A 243 -13.29 -5.17 -5.89
CA GLU A 243 -13.27 -4.21 -7.00
C GLU A 243 -13.89 -4.78 -8.28
N ASN A 244 -13.50 -6.00 -8.67
CA ASN A 244 -14.03 -6.66 -9.86
C ASN A 244 -15.56 -6.80 -9.81
N ILE A 245 -16.13 -7.14 -8.64
CA ILE A 245 -17.58 -7.27 -8.47
C ILE A 245 -18.29 -5.92 -8.68
N ILE A 246 -17.70 -4.82 -8.21
CA ILE A 246 -18.27 -3.48 -8.35
C ILE A 246 -18.20 -3.01 -9.81
N GLU A 247 -17.12 -3.30 -10.53
CA GLU A 247 -16.98 -2.97 -11.94
C GLU A 247 -17.94 -3.76 -12.83
N THR A 248 -18.12 -5.07 -12.57
CA THR A 248 -19.13 -5.86 -13.30
C THR A 248 -20.55 -5.34 -13.07
N ASN A 249 -20.90 -4.92 -11.85
CA ASN A 249 -22.24 -4.39 -11.58
C ASN A 249 -22.50 -3.02 -12.22
N LYS A 250 -21.46 -2.20 -12.46
CA LYS A 250 -21.58 -0.95 -13.23
C LYS A 250 -21.77 -1.21 -14.73
N ASN A 251 -21.16 -2.26 -15.26
CA ASN A 251 -21.25 -2.62 -16.68
C ASN A 251 -22.54 -3.39 -17.05
N ILE A 252 -23.32 -3.88 -16.08
CA ILE A 252 -24.60 -4.57 -16.33
C ILE A 252 -25.79 -3.59 -16.46
N SER A 253 -25.57 -2.28 -16.29
CA SER A 253 -26.64 -1.26 -16.39
C SER A 253 -26.78 -0.65 -17.79
N PHE A 254 -26.94 -1.44 -18.85
CA PHE A 254 -27.54 -0.98 -20.11
C PHE A 254 -28.10 -2.17 -20.88
N TYR A 255 -29.38 -2.48 -20.64
CA TYR A 255 -30.44 -2.76 -21.63
C TYR A 255 -31.79 -2.73 -20.92
#